data_AF-A0A2N0LPD0-F1
#
_entry.id   AF-A0A2N0LPD0-F1
#
_cell.length_a   1.000
_cell.length_b   1.000
_cell.length_c   1.000
_cell.angle_alpha   90.00
_cell.angle_beta   90.00
_cell.angle_gamma   90.00
#
_symmetry.space_group_name_H-M   'P 1'
#
loop_
_entity.id
_entity.type
_entity.pdbx_description
1 polymer ?
#
loop_
_entity_poly.entity_id
_entity_poly.type
_entity_poly.pdbx_seq_one_letter_code
_entity_poly.pdbx_strand_id
1 'polypeptide(L)'
;MKVQAAYNGDDMIFRSRFPADKPGIHHDYLVFEGSERVRHGSSSVGSVDDRLYEDRFTFHVDDGAVKSFPNYGCAVTCHSDLRDPFMYQAPGSDEVKANSYYEVIGKSDVRKYIPESRRGDGEWWDVAWDDIQASDTDFIAGMKVAGVFLDQWHWRAARGNPLDVSDDLWVLDYRNGDAGGSSYSTNFDSETGQPRFMFDPGVVPGAALSFDDVTNQRLTLDDVYYLGPETMTEFDPNRAWQEGDAIPRRYLRAPKGSRADITAKPIWNDGWWTVELRRKMDTGEPDDKAFKEFRSYNLAFAFYTNGTGNRFHYVTFPVKLGMGQPGDINATRFAGDDPNWDAVPAAEFTAYYPGQASWQYITSDRHLGAPAVRADSVACSTCHAAGNGHGLRLDTVHHEHHCGYAGRFDGPGDQSPGLMAKGSSCADDHPINAVVLETAGHLRPAHFDQPRWIGDITHEAEGWCLGFADDSLSLQVQQPVHGQDGVNVFGYPDCVVMGVGYPQLVQGGV
;
A
#
# COMPACT_ATOMS: atom_id res chain seq x y z
N MET A 1 -14.68 -7.99 -2.57
CA MET A 1 -15.30 -7.04 -1.62
C MET A 1 -16.71 -6.72 -2.07
N LYS A 2 -17.59 -6.28 -1.17
CA LYS A 2 -18.97 -5.90 -1.49
C LYS A 2 -19.23 -4.45 -1.08
N VAL A 3 -20.00 -3.73 -1.88
CA VAL A 3 -20.38 -2.34 -1.61
C VAL A 3 -21.87 -2.16 -1.86
N GLN A 4 -22.54 -1.50 -0.92
CA GLN A 4 -23.91 -1.01 -1.02
C GLN A 4 -23.88 0.50 -0.87
N ALA A 5 -24.77 1.20 -1.57
CA ALA A 5 -24.90 2.64 -1.50
C ALA A 5 -26.37 3.04 -1.36
N ALA A 6 -26.65 3.98 -0.47
CA ALA A 6 -27.99 4.46 -0.20
C ALA A 6 -28.00 5.96 0.12
N TYR A 7 -29.12 6.64 -0.13
CA TYR A 7 -29.28 8.07 0.16
C TYR A 7 -30.72 8.44 0.49
N ASN A 8 -30.95 9.49 1.27
CA ASN A 8 -32.30 9.94 1.67
C ASN A 8 -32.65 11.38 1.22
N GLY A 9 -31.73 12.04 0.49
CA GLY A 9 -31.87 13.43 0.05
C GLY A 9 -31.05 14.42 0.88
N ASP A 10 -30.65 14.01 2.10
CA ASP A 10 -29.78 14.78 2.99
C ASP A 10 -28.40 14.11 3.13
N ASP A 11 -28.38 12.78 3.31
CA ASP A 11 -27.17 11.97 3.54
C ASP A 11 -26.90 10.99 2.40
N MET A 12 -25.61 10.78 2.14
CA MET A 12 -25.07 9.70 1.34
C MET A 12 -24.40 8.68 2.26
N ILE A 13 -24.73 7.40 2.07
CA ILE A 13 -24.26 6.30 2.93
C ILE A 13 -23.69 5.20 2.06
N PHE A 14 -22.46 4.78 2.37
CA PHE A 14 -21.81 3.61 1.78
C PHE A 14 -21.60 2.55 2.84
N ARG A 15 -22.03 1.32 2.56
CA ARG A 15 -21.70 0.14 3.37
C ARG A 15 -20.79 -0.77 2.58
N SER A 16 -19.58 -0.97 3.08
CA SER A 16 -18.56 -1.77 2.42
C SER A 16 -18.17 -2.97 3.28
N ARG A 17 -18.01 -4.13 2.65
CA ARG A 17 -17.57 -5.37 3.30
C ARG A 17 -16.32 -5.92 2.64
N PHE A 18 -15.25 -6.12 3.42
CA PHE A 18 -13.95 -6.60 2.94
C PHE A 18 -13.33 -7.58 3.96
N PRO A 19 -12.52 -8.54 3.49
CA PRO A 19 -11.97 -9.57 4.36
C PRO A 19 -10.87 -9.01 5.24
N ALA A 20 -10.80 -9.45 6.49
CA ALA A 20 -9.72 -9.21 7.44
C ALA A 20 -9.79 -10.34 8.48
N ASP A 21 -8.89 -11.33 8.39
CA ASP A 21 -8.90 -12.53 9.24
C ASP A 21 -8.94 -12.25 10.74
N LYS A 22 -8.36 -11.12 11.16
CA LYS A 22 -8.52 -10.51 12.49
C LYS A 22 -8.53 -8.99 12.34
N PRO A 23 -9.18 -8.26 13.25
CA PRO A 23 -9.30 -6.81 13.10
C PRO A 23 -7.97 -6.12 13.46
N GLY A 24 -7.38 -5.40 12.52
CA GLY A 24 -6.19 -4.57 12.74
C GLY A 24 -6.52 -3.26 13.47
N ILE A 25 -6.75 -3.33 14.78
CA ILE A 25 -7.20 -2.19 15.61
C ILE A 25 -6.05 -1.37 16.24
N HIS A 26 -4.81 -1.75 15.94
CA HIS A 26 -3.61 -1.20 16.56
C HIS A 26 -2.85 -0.26 15.62
N HIS A 27 -2.28 0.81 16.15
CA HIS A 27 -1.43 1.74 15.39
C HIS A 27 -0.34 2.31 16.30
N ASP A 28 0.92 2.00 15.97
CA ASP A 28 2.18 2.37 16.64
C ASP A 28 2.18 2.71 18.15
N TYR A 29 3.00 1.98 18.91
CA TYR A 29 3.15 2.09 20.36
C TYR A 29 4.52 2.65 20.74
N LEU A 30 4.58 3.29 21.89
CA LEU A 30 5.80 3.51 22.65
C LEU A 30 5.85 2.44 23.74
N VAL A 31 6.88 1.61 23.73
CA VAL A 31 7.05 0.49 24.66
C VAL A 31 8.22 0.78 25.59
N PHE A 32 8.04 0.50 26.87
CA PHE A 32 9.08 0.66 27.88
C PHE A 32 9.99 -0.57 27.87
N GLU A 33 11.26 -0.35 27.52
CA GLU A 33 12.29 -1.40 27.39
C GLU A 33 13.53 -0.97 28.19
N GLY A 34 13.69 -1.54 29.39
CA GLY A 34 14.67 -1.10 30.37
C GLY A 34 14.50 0.38 30.72
N SER A 35 15.51 1.19 30.42
CA SER A 35 15.45 2.65 30.59
C SER A 35 14.98 3.40 29.34
N GLU A 36 14.80 2.67 28.23
CA GLU A 36 14.44 3.24 26.94
C GLU A 36 12.94 3.18 26.69
N ARG A 37 12.50 4.02 25.77
CA ARG A 37 11.12 4.10 25.29
C ARG A 37 11.18 3.92 23.79
N VAL A 38 10.94 2.70 23.34
CA VAL A 38 11.14 2.28 21.95
C VAL A 38 9.83 2.35 21.19
N ARG A 39 9.87 2.91 19.99
CA ARG A 39 8.71 2.91 19.10
C ARG A 39 8.59 1.54 18.44
N HIS A 40 7.42 0.93 18.59
CA HIS A 40 7.01 -0.25 17.83
C HIS A 40 5.85 0.10 16.91
N GLY A 41 5.82 -0.53 15.74
CA GLY A 41 4.85 -0.24 14.69
C GLY A 41 5.26 0.94 13.79
N SER A 42 5.18 0.69 12.50
CA SER A 42 5.38 1.69 11.45
C SER A 42 4.59 1.29 10.21
N SER A 43 4.52 2.17 9.22
CA SER A 43 4.01 1.78 7.90
C SER A 43 5.00 0.81 7.28
N SER A 44 4.75 -0.48 7.46
CA SER A 44 5.67 -1.55 7.13
C SER A 44 5.56 -1.98 5.67
N VAL A 45 6.54 -2.79 5.29
CA VAL A 45 6.69 -3.40 3.97
C VAL A 45 5.98 -4.75 4.00
N GLY A 46 5.02 -4.95 3.11
CA GLY A 46 4.26 -6.20 3.11
C GLY A 46 3.41 -6.40 4.35
N SER A 47 2.90 -7.62 4.49
CA SER A 47 2.23 -8.06 5.71
C SER A 47 3.30 -8.23 6.78
N VAL A 48 3.07 -7.62 7.94
CA VAL A 48 3.89 -7.83 9.14
C VAL A 48 3.06 -8.50 10.19
N ASP A 49 3.64 -9.50 10.85
CA ASP A 49 2.91 -10.32 11.82
C ASP A 49 2.58 -9.55 13.11
N ASP A 50 3.27 -8.44 13.37
CA ASP A 50 3.05 -7.61 14.57
C ASP A 50 1.67 -6.92 14.60
N ARG A 51 1.04 -6.74 13.42
CA ARG A 51 -0.23 -6.01 13.22
C ARG A 51 -0.32 -4.66 13.93
N LEU A 52 0.80 -3.97 14.10
CA LEU A 52 0.87 -2.65 14.74
C LEU A 52 0.56 -1.49 13.77
N TYR A 53 -0.09 -1.81 12.65
CA TYR A 53 -0.53 -0.85 11.66
C TYR A 53 -1.97 -1.14 11.24
N GLU A 54 -2.83 -0.18 11.52
CA GLU A 54 -4.27 -0.39 11.49
C GLU A 54 -4.83 -0.76 10.11
N ASP A 55 -5.92 -1.51 10.14
CA ASP A 55 -6.77 -1.74 9.00
C ASP A 55 -7.41 -0.43 8.56
N ARG A 56 -7.53 -0.26 7.24
CA ARG A 56 -8.04 0.98 6.64
C ARG A 56 -8.94 0.65 5.46
N PHE A 57 -9.97 1.46 5.30
CA PHE A 57 -10.83 1.46 4.13
C PHE A 57 -10.89 2.87 3.57
N THR A 58 -10.68 3.03 2.28
CA THR A 58 -10.70 4.33 1.65
C THR A 58 -11.22 4.24 0.22
N PHE A 59 -11.81 5.32 -0.26
CA PHE A 59 -12.11 5.46 -1.67
C PHE A 59 -12.01 6.91 -2.10
N HIS A 60 -11.77 7.09 -3.39
CA HIS A 60 -11.85 8.39 -4.02
C HIS A 60 -13.23 8.57 -4.66
N VAL A 61 -13.74 9.80 -4.64
CA VAL A 61 -14.94 10.26 -5.33
C VAL A 61 -14.55 11.30 -6.36
N ASP A 62 -14.96 11.06 -7.60
CA ASP A 62 -14.82 11.98 -8.73
C ASP A 62 -16.18 12.21 -9.39
N ASP A 63 -16.49 13.46 -9.71
CA ASP A 63 -17.70 13.87 -10.43
C ASP A 63 -17.48 13.98 -11.95
N GLY A 64 -16.34 13.47 -12.44
CA GLY A 64 -15.90 13.52 -13.83
C GLY A 64 -14.98 14.70 -14.14
N ALA A 65 -14.52 15.43 -13.13
CA ALA A 65 -13.64 16.59 -13.28
C ALA A 65 -12.16 16.19 -13.41
N VAL A 66 -11.75 15.05 -12.86
CA VAL A 66 -10.37 14.57 -12.94
C VAL A 66 -10.18 13.70 -14.18
N LYS A 67 -9.27 14.13 -15.06
CA LYS A 67 -8.98 13.48 -16.33
C LYS A 67 -8.52 12.05 -16.07
N SER A 68 -8.99 11.13 -16.90
CA SER A 68 -8.55 9.73 -16.91
C SER A 68 -8.84 8.91 -15.64
N PHE A 69 -9.34 9.53 -14.56
CA PHE A 69 -9.76 8.82 -13.35
C PHE A 69 -10.83 7.74 -13.62
N PRO A 70 -11.83 7.93 -14.50
CA PRO A 70 -12.77 6.86 -14.86
C PRO A 70 -12.11 5.61 -15.46
N ASN A 71 -10.94 5.77 -16.10
CA ASN A 71 -10.23 4.68 -16.77
C ASN A 71 -9.19 4.00 -15.88
N TYR A 72 -8.54 4.77 -15.00
CA TYR A 72 -7.34 4.33 -14.27
C TYR A 72 -7.42 4.45 -12.74
N GLY A 73 -8.41 5.18 -12.20
CA GLY A 73 -8.70 5.22 -10.77
C GLY A 73 -7.53 5.70 -9.93
N CYS A 74 -7.21 4.97 -8.86
CA CYS A 74 -6.12 5.36 -7.98
C CYS A 74 -4.74 5.39 -8.66
N ALA A 75 -4.56 4.74 -9.83
CA ALA A 75 -3.29 4.72 -10.54
C ALA A 75 -2.83 6.11 -10.99
N VAL A 76 -3.75 7.02 -11.36
CA VAL A 76 -3.39 8.41 -11.71
C VAL A 76 -2.80 9.18 -10.53
N THR A 77 -2.90 8.66 -9.31
CA THR A 77 -2.35 9.29 -8.10
C THR A 77 -1.13 8.60 -7.53
N CYS A 78 -0.67 7.51 -8.16
CA CYS A 78 0.33 6.60 -7.62
C CYS A 78 1.66 6.77 -8.34
N HIS A 79 2.41 7.81 -8.00
CA HIS A 79 3.66 8.15 -8.70
C HIS A 79 4.89 7.44 -8.09
N SER A 80 5.97 7.34 -8.86
CA SER A 80 7.26 6.74 -8.45
C SER A 80 8.08 7.61 -7.49
N ASP A 81 7.61 8.82 -7.20
CA ASP A 81 8.23 9.82 -6.33
C ASP A 81 7.48 10.01 -5.00
N LEU A 82 6.45 9.20 -4.74
CA LEU A 82 5.71 9.27 -3.48
C LEU A 82 6.55 8.78 -2.30
N ARG A 83 6.32 9.34 -1.11
CA ARG A 83 6.97 8.92 0.16
C ARG A 83 6.64 7.47 0.53
N ASP A 84 7.42 6.56 -0.02
CA ASP A 84 7.40 5.14 0.26
C ASP A 84 8.81 4.60 -0.05
N PRO A 85 9.42 3.79 0.84
CA PRO A 85 10.81 3.33 0.69
C PRO A 85 11.07 2.49 -0.58
N PHE A 86 10.05 2.05 -1.30
CA PHE A 86 10.18 1.31 -2.57
C PHE A 86 9.85 2.17 -3.80
N MET A 87 9.57 3.45 -3.62
CA MET A 87 9.38 4.40 -4.72
C MET A 87 10.78 4.91 -5.03
N TYR A 88 11.35 4.41 -6.12
CA TYR A 88 12.76 4.57 -6.45
C TYR A 88 13.15 6.01 -6.81
N GLN A 89 12.16 6.91 -6.95
CA GLN A 89 12.37 8.34 -7.23
C GLN A 89 11.86 9.23 -6.09
N ALA A 90 11.54 8.66 -4.91
CA ALA A 90 11.06 9.46 -3.79
C ALA A 90 12.16 10.44 -3.33
N PRO A 91 11.92 11.76 -3.41
CA PRO A 91 12.91 12.75 -3.02
C PRO A 91 13.13 12.76 -1.50
N GLY A 92 14.32 13.18 -1.10
CA GLY A 92 14.66 13.35 0.32
C GLY A 92 13.90 14.51 0.96
N SER A 93 13.75 14.50 2.29
CA SER A 93 13.02 15.58 2.99
C SER A 93 13.60 16.98 2.75
N ASP A 94 14.92 17.10 2.62
CA ASP A 94 15.58 18.39 2.40
C ASP A 94 15.41 18.89 0.97
N GLU A 95 15.36 17.98 0.01
CA GLU A 95 15.06 18.27 -1.40
C GLU A 95 13.62 18.77 -1.55
N VAL A 96 12.65 18.10 -0.92
CA VAL A 96 11.25 18.54 -0.94
C VAL A 96 11.09 19.93 -0.32
N LYS A 97 11.74 20.18 0.82
CA LYS A 97 11.71 21.51 1.46
C LYS A 97 12.36 22.60 0.62
N ALA A 98 13.31 22.25 -0.25
CA ALA A 98 13.95 23.20 -1.15
C ALA A 98 13.08 23.55 -2.37
N ASN A 99 12.06 22.75 -2.70
CA ASN A 99 11.08 23.12 -3.72
C ASN A 99 10.18 24.26 -3.21
N SER A 100 10.13 25.35 -3.98
CA SER A 100 9.41 26.57 -3.59
C SER A 100 7.92 26.37 -3.31
N TYR A 101 7.25 25.45 -4.00
CA TYR A 101 5.83 25.17 -3.75
C TYR A 101 5.63 24.42 -2.43
N TYR A 102 6.45 23.39 -2.17
CA TYR A 102 6.38 22.60 -0.94
C TYR A 102 6.74 23.41 0.30
N GLU A 103 7.62 24.41 0.17
CA GLU A 103 7.86 25.43 1.19
C GLU A 103 6.57 26.21 1.51
N VAL A 104 5.84 26.69 0.50
CA VAL A 104 4.57 27.43 0.66
C VAL A 104 3.50 26.60 1.37
N ILE A 105 3.35 25.32 1.00
CA ILE A 105 2.35 24.43 1.63
C ILE A 105 2.84 23.75 2.92
N GLY A 106 4.07 24.05 3.35
CA GLY A 106 4.67 23.55 4.59
C GLY A 106 4.79 22.02 4.65
N LYS A 107 5.12 21.38 3.52
CA LYS A 107 5.30 19.92 3.42
C LYS A 107 6.77 19.57 3.20
N SER A 108 7.15 18.37 3.63
CA SER A 108 8.53 17.88 3.55
C SER A 108 8.63 16.46 3.01
N ASP A 109 7.55 15.99 2.40
CA ASP A 109 7.40 14.70 1.75
C ASP A 109 6.49 14.87 0.53
N VAL A 110 6.58 13.95 -0.43
CA VAL A 110 5.63 13.87 -1.54
C VAL A 110 4.58 12.81 -1.21
N ARG A 111 3.31 13.13 -1.47
CA ARG A 111 2.18 12.19 -1.36
C ARG A 111 1.37 12.24 -2.63
N LYS A 112 0.31 11.41 -2.71
CA LYS A 112 -0.60 11.35 -3.85
C LYS A 112 -0.93 12.74 -4.38
N TYR A 113 -0.88 12.90 -5.70
CA TYR A 113 -1.28 14.09 -6.44
C TYR A 113 -1.90 13.64 -7.76
N ILE A 114 -2.66 14.50 -8.44
CA ILE A 114 -3.16 14.24 -9.79
C ILE A 114 -2.24 14.89 -10.83
N PRO A 115 -2.09 14.32 -12.04
CA PRO A 115 -1.18 14.87 -13.04
C PRO A 115 -1.49 16.33 -13.42
N GLU A 116 -2.76 16.72 -13.43
CA GLU A 116 -3.21 18.07 -13.78
C GLU A 116 -2.73 19.15 -12.80
N SER A 117 -2.28 18.75 -11.60
CA SER A 117 -1.69 19.68 -10.63
C SER A 117 -0.24 20.06 -10.98
N ARG A 118 0.37 19.44 -12.00
CA ARG A 118 1.74 19.72 -12.43
C ARG A 118 1.74 20.59 -13.69
N ARG A 119 2.73 21.47 -13.76
CA ARG A 119 2.88 22.56 -14.75
C ARG A 119 4.10 22.38 -15.66
N GLY A 120 4.76 21.23 -15.61
CA GLY A 120 5.87 20.91 -16.51
C GLY A 120 5.44 21.00 -17.97
N ASP A 121 6.41 21.24 -18.86
CA ASP A 121 6.19 21.31 -20.31
C ASP A 121 5.97 19.92 -20.96
N GLY A 122 5.91 18.86 -20.13
CA GLY A 122 5.67 17.49 -20.53
C GLY A 122 4.24 17.21 -20.97
N GLU A 123 4.04 15.99 -21.44
CA GLU A 123 2.69 15.49 -21.72
C GLU A 123 1.90 15.30 -20.41
N TRP A 124 0.57 15.31 -20.48
CA TRP A 124 -0.28 15.20 -19.28
C TRP A 124 -0.02 13.95 -18.42
N TRP A 125 0.58 12.90 -19.00
CA TRP A 125 0.93 11.65 -18.33
C TRP A 125 2.39 11.60 -17.87
N ASP A 126 3.24 12.54 -18.30
CA ASP A 126 4.65 12.65 -17.96
C ASP A 126 4.86 13.80 -16.97
N VAL A 127 4.69 13.49 -15.69
CA VAL A 127 4.68 14.50 -14.63
C VAL A 127 5.63 14.11 -13.52
N ALA A 128 6.41 15.06 -13.04
CA ALA A 128 7.25 14.93 -11.86
C ALA A 128 6.63 15.68 -10.66
N TRP A 129 6.99 15.26 -9.45
CA TRP A 129 6.52 15.91 -8.23
C TRP A 129 6.94 17.39 -8.11
N ASP A 130 8.07 17.77 -8.70
CA ASP A 130 8.71 19.09 -8.64
C ASP A 130 8.38 20.00 -9.82
N ASP A 131 7.57 19.53 -10.77
CA ASP A 131 6.98 20.32 -11.86
C ASP A 131 5.87 21.27 -11.35
N ILE A 132 6.16 22.03 -10.30
CA ILE A 132 5.27 22.99 -9.65
C ILE A 132 6.11 24.00 -8.85
N GLN A 133 5.68 25.27 -8.85
CA GLN A 133 6.40 26.36 -8.20
C GLN A 133 5.47 27.19 -7.30
N ALA A 134 6.05 27.99 -6.40
CA ALA A 134 5.28 28.87 -5.51
C ALA A 134 4.28 29.79 -6.27
N SER A 135 4.64 30.23 -7.48
CA SER A 135 3.77 31.04 -8.35
C SER A 135 2.51 30.32 -8.82
N ASP A 136 2.44 29.00 -8.72
CA ASP A 136 1.28 28.18 -9.13
C ASP A 136 0.21 28.05 -8.04
N THR A 137 0.38 28.70 -6.88
CA THR A 137 -0.58 28.63 -5.77
C THR A 137 -2.00 29.06 -6.20
N ASP A 138 -2.12 30.16 -6.96
CA ASP A 138 -3.41 30.64 -7.48
C ASP A 138 -4.02 29.69 -8.51
N PHE A 139 -3.17 28.98 -9.27
CA PHE A 139 -3.62 27.95 -10.19
C PHE A 139 -4.24 26.76 -9.44
N ILE A 140 -3.56 26.25 -8.41
CA ILE A 140 -4.06 25.15 -7.59
C ILE A 140 -5.35 25.54 -6.87
N ALA A 141 -5.41 26.77 -6.32
CA ALA A 141 -6.65 27.29 -5.73
C ALA A 141 -7.78 27.37 -6.78
N GLY A 142 -7.48 27.83 -8.00
CA GLY A 142 -8.43 27.87 -9.11
C GLY A 142 -8.93 26.48 -9.53
N MET A 143 -8.06 25.47 -9.55
CA MET A 143 -8.45 24.08 -9.80
C MET A 143 -9.39 23.55 -8.72
N LYS A 144 -9.10 23.80 -7.43
CA LYS A 144 -9.98 23.41 -6.33
C LYS A 144 -11.37 24.06 -6.47
N VAL A 145 -11.42 25.36 -6.77
CA VAL A 145 -12.69 26.08 -7.03
C VAL A 145 -13.45 25.52 -8.24
N ALA A 146 -12.73 25.11 -9.28
CA ALA A 146 -13.30 24.46 -10.45
C ALA A 146 -13.75 23.00 -10.20
N GLY A 147 -13.51 22.47 -9.00
CA GLY A 147 -13.81 21.09 -8.66
C GLY A 147 -12.81 20.08 -9.24
N VAL A 148 -11.64 20.48 -9.72
CA VAL A 148 -10.65 19.52 -10.23
C VAL A 148 -9.83 19.00 -9.05
N PHE A 149 -10.36 17.96 -8.38
CA PHE A 149 -9.72 17.21 -7.29
C PHE A 149 -10.49 15.91 -7.06
N LEU A 150 -9.86 14.96 -6.38
CA LEU A 150 -10.51 13.75 -5.87
C LEU A 150 -10.85 13.95 -4.39
N ASP A 151 -12.12 13.83 -4.04
CA ASP A 151 -12.55 13.72 -2.64
C ASP A 151 -12.20 12.30 -2.14
N GLN A 152 -11.72 12.16 -0.91
CA GLN A 152 -11.22 10.92 -0.36
C GLN A 152 -11.75 10.66 1.05
N TRP A 153 -12.61 9.66 1.16
CA TRP A 153 -13.06 9.15 2.45
C TRP A 153 -12.04 8.13 2.96
N HIS A 154 -11.60 8.24 4.21
CA HIS A 154 -10.52 7.40 4.74
C HIS A 154 -10.77 6.94 6.18
N TRP A 155 -11.42 5.79 6.30
CA TRP A 155 -11.64 5.15 7.59
C TRP A 155 -10.40 4.42 8.08
N ARG A 156 -10.17 4.49 9.39
CA ARG A 156 -8.96 4.03 10.08
C ARG A 156 -9.36 3.28 11.36
N ALA A 157 -9.04 2.00 11.48
CA ALA A 157 -9.55 1.16 12.56
C ALA A 157 -9.03 1.53 13.96
N ALA A 158 -7.81 2.04 14.11
CA ALA A 158 -7.30 2.48 15.41
C ALA A 158 -7.65 3.95 15.70
N ARG A 159 -7.74 4.78 14.64
CA ARG A 159 -7.85 6.25 14.77
C ARG A 159 -9.24 6.83 14.55
N GLY A 160 -10.14 6.10 13.91
CA GLY A 160 -11.51 6.53 13.61
C GLY A 160 -12.56 5.68 14.32
N ASN A 161 -12.35 4.36 14.39
CA ASN A 161 -13.31 3.43 14.99
C ASN A 161 -13.76 3.81 16.41
N PRO A 162 -12.87 4.11 17.38
CA PRO A 162 -13.33 4.34 18.75
C PRO A 162 -14.15 5.62 18.96
N LEU A 163 -14.24 6.45 17.92
CA LEU A 163 -14.98 7.70 17.93
C LEU A 163 -16.14 7.70 16.92
N ASP A 164 -16.41 6.58 16.23
CA ASP A 164 -17.43 6.47 15.18
C ASP A 164 -17.27 7.50 14.04
N VAL A 165 -16.02 7.76 13.63
CA VAL A 165 -15.69 8.74 12.57
C VAL A 165 -14.74 8.17 11.52
N SER A 166 -14.71 8.83 10.37
CA SER A 166 -13.70 8.66 9.32
C SER A 166 -13.01 10.00 9.06
N ASP A 167 -11.74 9.95 8.63
CA ASP A 167 -11.08 11.16 8.11
C ASP A 167 -11.71 11.51 6.75
N ASP A 168 -12.04 12.79 6.56
CA ASP A 168 -12.34 13.38 5.25
C ASP A 168 -11.08 14.03 4.64
N LEU A 169 -10.80 13.75 3.37
CA LEU A 169 -9.55 14.10 2.69
C LEU A 169 -9.84 14.54 1.25
N TRP A 170 -8.83 15.09 0.59
CA TRP A 170 -8.85 15.26 -0.87
C TRP A 170 -7.45 15.13 -1.48
N VAL A 171 -7.40 14.90 -2.78
CA VAL A 171 -6.18 14.77 -3.58
C VAL A 171 -6.23 15.72 -4.77
N LEU A 172 -5.23 16.60 -4.85
CA LEU A 172 -4.97 17.51 -5.97
C LEU A 172 -3.46 17.62 -6.20
N ASP A 173 -2.83 18.62 -5.62
CA ASP A 173 -1.39 18.88 -5.61
C ASP A 173 -0.64 17.97 -4.62
N TYR A 174 -1.38 17.50 -3.63
CA TYR A 174 -0.95 16.66 -2.52
C TYR A 174 -2.16 15.91 -1.95
N ARG A 175 -1.93 14.88 -1.10
CA ARG A 175 -3.00 14.27 -0.31
C ARG A 175 -3.26 15.13 0.91
N ASN A 176 -4.22 16.01 0.76
CA ASN A 176 -4.58 17.02 1.70
C ASN A 176 -5.61 16.50 2.69
N GLY A 177 -5.64 17.20 3.82
CA GLY A 177 -6.75 17.07 4.71
C GLY A 177 -7.71 18.21 4.54
N ASP A 178 -8.99 17.90 4.74
CA ASP A 178 -10.05 18.89 4.76
C ASP A 178 -9.84 19.89 5.88
N ALA A 179 -10.45 21.06 5.72
CA ALA A 179 -10.31 22.13 6.68
C ALA A 179 -10.73 21.67 8.09
N GLY A 180 -9.90 22.00 9.08
CA GLY A 180 -10.14 21.66 10.49
C GLY A 180 -9.14 20.66 11.05
N GLY A 181 -9.60 19.77 11.92
CA GLY A 181 -8.73 18.91 12.73
C GLY A 181 -9.11 17.43 12.64
N SER A 182 -8.10 16.56 12.49
CA SER A 182 -8.26 15.11 12.51
C SER A 182 -8.69 14.58 13.87
N SER A 183 -9.24 13.36 13.87
CA SER A 183 -9.69 12.62 15.06
C SER A 183 -8.56 12.14 15.99
N TYR A 184 -7.31 12.46 15.66
CA TYR A 184 -6.12 12.04 16.40
C TYR A 184 -5.00 13.07 16.34
N SER A 185 -4.04 12.94 17.25
CA SER A 185 -2.78 13.69 17.25
C SER A 185 -1.63 12.81 17.74
N THR A 186 -0.40 13.29 17.61
CA THR A 186 0.79 12.61 18.15
C THR A 186 0.82 12.73 19.67
N ASN A 187 0.86 11.60 20.38
CA ASN A 187 1.07 11.52 21.82
C ASN A 187 2.56 11.65 22.17
N PHE A 188 3.14 12.80 21.87
CA PHE A 188 4.54 13.08 22.18
C PHE A 188 4.75 14.58 22.37
N ASP A 189 5.56 14.92 23.35
CA ASP A 189 6.06 16.25 23.61
C ASP A 189 7.55 16.29 23.29
N SER A 190 7.91 17.06 22.27
CA SER A 190 9.29 17.18 21.80
C SER A 190 10.19 18.01 22.73
N GLU A 191 9.62 18.86 23.58
CA GLU A 191 10.39 19.69 24.52
C GLU A 191 10.85 18.85 25.70
N THR A 192 9.98 17.96 26.19
CA THR A 192 10.30 17.08 27.32
C THR A 192 10.85 15.72 26.89
N GLY A 193 10.62 15.30 25.64
CA GLY A 193 10.97 13.98 25.14
C GLY A 193 10.08 12.86 25.70
N GLN A 194 8.83 13.17 26.07
CA GLN A 194 7.92 12.27 26.78
C GLN A 194 6.55 12.17 26.10
N PRO A 195 5.77 11.10 26.35
CA PRO A 195 4.35 11.10 26.03
C PRO A 195 3.63 12.26 26.72
N ARG A 196 2.54 12.73 26.11
CA ARG A 196 1.66 13.73 26.73
C ARG A 196 0.67 13.07 27.67
N PHE A 197 0.20 11.89 27.29
CA PHE A 197 -0.86 11.14 27.96
C PHE A 197 -0.46 9.68 28.17
N MET A 198 -1.02 9.09 29.22
CA MET A 198 -1.06 7.65 29.50
C MET A 198 -2.52 7.20 29.68
N PHE A 199 -2.77 5.90 29.83
CA PHE A 199 -4.12 5.46 30.20
C PHE A 199 -4.44 5.90 31.63
N ASP A 200 -5.69 6.26 31.87
CA ASP A 200 -6.17 6.52 33.23
C ASP A 200 -6.12 5.22 34.05
N PRO A 201 -5.39 5.17 35.19
CA PRO A 201 -5.36 4.01 36.08
C PRO A 201 -6.74 3.55 36.59
N GLY A 202 -7.75 4.44 36.60
CA GLY A 202 -9.13 4.09 36.92
C GLY A 202 -9.84 3.29 35.83
N VAL A 203 -9.35 3.36 34.58
CA VAL A 203 -9.87 2.65 33.41
C VAL A 203 -9.00 1.45 33.07
N VAL A 204 -7.68 1.65 33.00
CA VAL A 204 -6.67 0.61 32.77
C VAL A 204 -5.75 0.59 34.00
N PRO A 205 -5.91 -0.36 34.95
CA PRO A 205 -5.19 -0.34 36.24
C PRO A 205 -3.66 -0.17 36.15
N GLY A 206 -3.05 -0.69 35.07
CA GLY A 206 -1.62 -0.56 34.80
C GLY A 206 -1.16 0.83 34.35
N ALA A 207 -2.07 1.69 33.85
CA ALA A 207 -1.79 2.91 33.08
C ALA A 207 -1.14 2.69 31.70
N ALA A 208 -0.94 1.43 31.33
CA ALA A 208 -0.42 0.95 30.05
C ALA A 208 -1.14 -0.33 29.65
N LEU A 209 -1.03 -0.68 28.37
CA LEU A 209 -1.32 -2.04 27.89
C LEU A 209 -0.07 -2.91 28.05
N SER A 210 -0.27 -4.23 28.10
CA SER A 210 0.82 -5.19 27.92
C SER A 210 1.18 -5.27 26.43
N PHE A 211 2.45 -5.03 26.08
CA PHE A 211 2.88 -5.16 24.69
C PHE A 211 2.77 -6.60 24.16
N ASP A 212 2.89 -7.60 25.04
CA ASP A 212 2.65 -9.00 24.71
C ASP A 212 1.17 -9.23 24.33
N ASP A 213 0.22 -8.60 25.01
CA ASP A 213 -1.20 -8.71 24.66
C ASP A 213 -1.52 -8.01 23.34
N VAL A 214 -0.89 -6.85 23.07
CA VAL A 214 -1.02 -6.11 21.81
C VAL A 214 -0.51 -6.95 20.63
N THR A 215 0.73 -7.45 20.71
CA THR A 215 1.38 -8.17 19.59
C THR A 215 0.82 -9.58 19.38
N ASN A 216 0.36 -10.25 20.43
CA ASN A 216 -0.36 -11.52 20.31
C ASN A 216 -1.87 -11.35 20.03
N GLN A 217 -2.34 -10.11 19.81
CA GLN A 217 -3.71 -9.78 19.42
C GLN A 217 -4.74 -10.36 20.40
N ARG A 218 -4.47 -10.22 21.69
CA ARG A 218 -5.39 -10.64 22.78
C ARG A 218 -6.44 -9.59 23.10
N LEU A 219 -6.22 -8.35 22.65
CA LEU A 219 -7.17 -7.25 22.77
C LEU A 219 -8.20 -7.30 21.63
N THR A 220 -9.45 -7.03 21.97
CA THR A 220 -10.60 -7.03 21.07
C THR A 220 -11.22 -5.63 20.96
N LEU A 221 -12.27 -5.51 20.14
CA LEU A 221 -13.04 -4.26 20.01
C LEU A 221 -13.78 -3.86 21.29
N ASP A 222 -14.01 -4.81 22.20
CA ASP A 222 -14.68 -4.56 23.49
C ASP A 222 -13.68 -4.10 24.59
N ASP A 223 -12.38 -4.19 24.33
CA ASP A 223 -11.33 -3.78 25.25
C ASP A 223 -10.91 -2.32 25.06
N VAL A 224 -10.30 -1.73 26.08
CA VAL A 224 -9.69 -0.40 25.97
C VAL A 224 -8.30 -0.53 25.33
N TYR A 225 -8.17 -0.12 24.06
CA TYR A 225 -6.90 -0.20 23.31
C TYR A 225 -6.38 1.16 22.80
N TYR A 226 -7.09 2.26 23.09
CA TYR A 226 -6.81 3.60 22.59
C TYR A 226 -6.80 4.64 23.72
N LEU A 227 -6.01 5.69 23.53
CA LEU A 227 -6.05 6.88 24.38
C LEU A 227 -7.10 7.85 23.81
N GLY A 228 -8.10 8.21 24.59
CA GLY A 228 -9.12 9.20 24.24
C GLY A 228 -9.61 9.93 25.49
N PRO A 229 -10.50 10.92 25.35
CA PRO A 229 -10.93 11.78 26.46
C PRO A 229 -11.44 11.03 27.70
N GLU A 230 -11.99 9.83 27.53
CA GLU A 230 -12.53 9.01 28.61
C GLU A 230 -11.58 7.92 29.11
N THR A 231 -10.46 7.68 28.42
CA THR A 231 -9.54 6.57 28.71
C THR A 231 -8.13 7.03 29.08
N MET A 232 -7.84 8.34 29.01
CA MET A 232 -6.50 8.89 29.18
C MET A 232 -6.41 9.95 30.28
N THR A 233 -5.21 10.08 30.86
CA THR A 233 -4.82 11.15 31.77
C THR A 233 -3.43 11.67 31.42
N GLU A 234 -2.99 12.76 32.05
CA GLU A 234 -1.62 13.30 31.87
C GLU A 234 -0.56 12.23 32.18
N PHE A 235 0.49 12.20 31.37
CA PHE A 235 1.59 11.25 31.56
C PHE A 235 2.33 11.51 32.88
N ASP A 236 2.45 10.49 33.72
CA ASP A 236 3.26 10.54 34.95
C ASP A 236 4.64 9.87 34.73
N PRO A 237 5.73 10.65 34.61
CA PRO A 237 7.07 10.09 34.43
C PRO A 237 7.63 9.40 35.68
N ASN A 238 7.06 9.63 36.86
CA ASN A 238 7.57 9.10 38.13
C ASN A 238 6.92 7.77 38.55
N ARG A 239 5.97 7.28 37.76
CA ARG A 239 5.37 5.95 37.95
C ARG A 239 6.45 4.87 37.79
N ALA A 240 6.29 3.76 38.50
CA ALA A 240 7.12 2.57 38.34
C ALA A 240 6.72 1.80 37.07
N TRP A 241 7.02 2.39 35.90
CA TRP A 241 6.85 1.76 34.59
C TRP A 241 7.62 0.45 34.51
N GLN A 242 7.02 -0.55 33.88
CA GLN A 242 7.55 -1.90 33.77
C GLN A 242 7.99 -2.21 32.33
N GLU A 243 8.87 -3.20 32.21
CA GLU A 243 9.21 -3.79 30.93
C GLU A 243 7.95 -4.25 30.18
N GLY A 244 7.80 -3.84 28.93
CA GLY A 244 6.66 -4.20 28.09
C GLY A 244 5.39 -3.39 28.32
N ASP A 245 5.42 -2.36 29.19
CA ASP A 245 4.33 -1.37 29.23
C ASP A 245 4.24 -0.68 27.85
N ALA A 246 3.05 -0.62 27.27
CA ALA A 246 2.80 -0.05 25.95
C ALA A 246 1.78 1.08 26.01
N ILE A 247 2.16 2.24 25.45
CA ILE A 247 1.30 3.42 25.32
C ILE A 247 1.12 3.77 23.84
N PRO A 248 -0.11 3.93 23.33
CA PRO A 248 -0.34 4.40 21.98
C PRO A 248 0.40 5.72 21.68
N ARG A 249 1.10 5.80 20.54
CA ARG A 249 1.72 7.04 20.07
C ARG A 249 0.73 8.02 19.46
N ARG A 250 -0.53 7.62 19.37
CA ARG A 250 -1.66 8.43 18.96
C ARG A 250 -2.64 8.52 20.11
N TYR A 251 -3.11 9.73 20.39
CA TYR A 251 -4.31 9.93 21.19
C TYR A 251 -5.41 10.45 20.30
N LEU A 252 -6.64 10.08 20.63
CA LEU A 252 -7.85 10.41 19.92
C LEU A 252 -8.50 11.65 20.52
N ARG A 253 -9.16 12.41 19.66
CA ARG A 253 -9.88 13.64 19.99
C ARG A 253 -11.03 13.84 19.01
N ALA A 254 -12.05 14.58 19.41
CA ALA A 254 -13.11 14.95 18.47
C ALA A 254 -12.51 15.67 17.24
N PRO A 255 -12.80 15.21 16.01
CA PRO A 255 -12.44 15.95 14.80
C PRO A 255 -13.23 17.28 14.74
N LYS A 256 -12.80 18.20 13.88
CA LYS A 256 -13.39 19.55 13.76
C LYS A 256 -13.47 20.01 12.31
N GLY A 257 -14.46 20.84 11.99
CA GLY A 257 -14.63 21.43 10.66
C GLY A 257 -15.05 20.40 9.61
N SER A 258 -14.87 20.74 8.33
CA SER A 258 -15.10 19.86 7.17
C SER A 258 -14.47 18.47 7.35
N ARG A 259 -13.28 18.41 7.96
CA ARG A 259 -12.59 17.17 8.34
C ARG A 259 -13.40 16.20 9.22
N ALA A 260 -14.48 16.63 9.86
CA ALA A 260 -15.32 15.85 10.75
C ALA A 260 -16.61 15.34 10.09
N ASP A 261 -16.82 15.57 8.79
CA ASP A 261 -18.12 15.40 8.15
C ASP A 261 -18.56 13.94 7.98
N ILE A 262 -17.62 12.99 8.07
CA ILE A 262 -17.90 11.56 7.88
C ILE A 262 -18.00 10.83 9.22
N THR A 263 -19.18 10.29 9.47
CA THR A 263 -19.42 9.32 10.56
C THR A 263 -19.21 7.89 10.07
N ALA A 264 -18.84 7.00 10.98
CA ALA A 264 -18.57 5.59 10.68
C ALA A 264 -19.29 4.66 11.67
N LYS A 265 -19.86 3.56 11.17
CA LYS A 265 -20.38 2.44 11.99
C LYS A 265 -19.74 1.12 11.54
N PRO A 266 -18.48 0.87 11.91
CA PRO A 266 -17.78 -0.34 11.53
C PRO A 266 -18.11 -1.51 12.48
N ILE A 267 -18.19 -2.71 11.93
CA ILE A 267 -18.36 -3.96 12.67
C ILE A 267 -17.39 -4.97 12.08
N TRP A 268 -16.69 -5.69 12.95
CA TRP A 268 -15.90 -6.84 12.54
C TRP A 268 -16.58 -8.13 13.02
N ASN A 269 -16.80 -9.09 12.12
CA ASN A 269 -17.29 -10.43 12.45
C ASN A 269 -16.77 -11.46 11.45
N ASP A 270 -16.46 -12.66 11.97
CA ASP A 270 -16.11 -13.85 11.18
C ASP A 270 -15.08 -13.62 10.07
N GLY A 271 -14.05 -12.80 10.33
CA GLY A 271 -12.99 -12.51 9.35
C GLY A 271 -13.36 -11.42 8.34
N TRP A 272 -14.36 -10.59 8.61
CA TRP A 272 -14.81 -9.51 7.72
C TRP A 272 -15.05 -8.22 8.48
N TRP A 273 -14.52 -7.12 7.93
CA TRP A 273 -15.01 -5.79 8.24
C TRP A 273 -16.28 -5.49 7.43
N THR A 274 -17.25 -4.88 8.09
CA THR A 274 -18.37 -4.17 7.49
C THR A 274 -18.31 -2.73 7.97
N VAL A 275 -18.04 -1.78 7.08
CA VAL A 275 -17.88 -0.36 7.42
C VAL A 275 -18.99 0.42 6.73
N GLU A 276 -19.90 1.00 7.51
CA GLU A 276 -20.85 2.01 7.05
C GLU A 276 -20.21 3.40 7.24
N LEU A 277 -20.10 4.18 6.17
CA LEU A 277 -19.68 5.57 6.20
C LEU A 277 -20.82 6.47 5.73
N ARG A 278 -21.07 7.55 6.45
CA ARG A 278 -22.13 8.52 6.18
C ARG A 278 -21.60 9.94 6.21
N ARG A 279 -21.95 10.71 5.17
CA ARG A 279 -21.74 12.15 5.07
C ARG A 279 -23.00 12.78 4.50
N LYS A 280 -23.21 14.07 4.73
CA LYS A 280 -24.17 14.85 3.95
C LYS A 280 -23.90 14.69 2.46
N MET A 281 -24.96 14.68 1.66
CA MET A 281 -24.87 14.71 0.21
C MET A 281 -24.19 15.98 -0.29
N ASP A 282 -24.50 17.13 0.32
CA ASP A 282 -23.84 18.41 0.06
C ASP A 282 -23.45 19.03 1.40
N THR A 283 -22.15 19.05 1.70
CA THR A 283 -21.59 19.65 2.92
C THR A 283 -21.54 21.18 2.81
N GLY A 284 -21.56 21.72 1.58
CA GLY A 284 -21.31 23.12 1.28
C GLY A 284 -19.83 23.52 1.33
N GLU A 285 -18.93 22.58 1.62
CA GLU A 285 -17.50 22.83 1.77
C GLU A 285 -16.76 22.62 0.44
N PRO A 286 -15.79 23.48 0.09
CA PRO A 286 -15.10 23.45 -1.20
C PRO A 286 -14.08 22.31 -1.33
N ASP A 287 -13.82 21.54 -0.27
CA ASP A 287 -13.00 20.32 -0.29
C ASP A 287 -13.78 19.06 -0.62
N ASP A 288 -15.11 19.14 -0.73
CA ASP A 288 -15.97 17.98 -0.88
C ASP A 288 -16.63 17.87 -2.24
N LYS A 289 -16.90 16.63 -2.65
CA LYS A 289 -17.79 16.33 -3.77
C LYS A 289 -19.22 16.23 -3.29
N ALA A 290 -20.05 17.16 -3.76
CA ALA A 290 -21.49 17.09 -3.55
C ALA A 290 -22.13 15.98 -4.40
N PHE A 291 -22.83 15.07 -3.73
CA PHE A 291 -23.71 14.06 -4.31
C PHE A 291 -25.05 14.68 -4.70
N LYS A 292 -25.44 14.54 -5.96
CA LYS A 292 -26.66 15.12 -6.53
C LYS A 292 -27.48 14.02 -7.17
N GLU A 293 -28.79 14.03 -6.91
CA GLU A 293 -29.71 13.10 -7.56
C GLU A 293 -29.61 13.23 -9.10
N PHE A 294 -29.85 12.11 -9.78
CA PHE A 294 -29.80 11.97 -11.25
C PHE A 294 -28.42 12.19 -11.88
N ARG A 295 -27.35 12.15 -11.08
CA ARG A 295 -25.95 12.19 -11.53
C ARG A 295 -25.26 10.82 -11.40
N SER A 296 -24.04 10.77 -11.90
CA SER A 296 -23.13 9.64 -11.70
C SER A 296 -21.75 10.13 -11.29
N TYR A 297 -21.04 9.29 -10.54
CA TYR A 297 -19.71 9.55 -9.99
C TYR A 297 -18.80 8.37 -10.29
N ASN A 298 -17.50 8.62 -10.40
CA ASN A 298 -16.48 7.58 -10.51
C ASN A 298 -15.90 7.34 -9.12
N LEU A 299 -15.81 6.08 -8.72
CA LEU A 299 -15.25 5.66 -7.44
C LEU A 299 -14.08 4.70 -7.67
N ALA A 300 -13.06 4.77 -6.82
CA ALA A 300 -11.99 3.78 -6.76
C ALA A 300 -11.72 3.43 -5.30
N PHE A 301 -11.92 2.15 -4.94
CA PHE A 301 -11.82 1.68 -3.56
C PHE A 301 -10.45 1.08 -3.26
N ALA A 302 -10.05 1.17 -2.00
CA ALA A 302 -8.87 0.52 -1.46
C ALA A 302 -9.09 0.07 -0.02
N PHE A 303 -8.47 -1.05 0.37
CA PHE A 303 -8.43 -1.49 1.76
C PHE A 303 -7.09 -2.11 2.14
N TYR A 304 -6.76 -1.95 3.42
CA TYR A 304 -5.51 -2.37 4.05
C TYR A 304 -5.87 -3.30 5.20
N THR A 305 -5.19 -4.44 5.25
CA THR A 305 -5.39 -5.48 6.27
C THR A 305 -4.05 -6.09 6.63
N ASN A 306 -3.98 -6.83 7.75
CA ASN A 306 -2.77 -7.58 8.14
C ASN A 306 -1.54 -6.69 8.38
N GLY A 307 -1.72 -5.53 9.00
CA GLY A 307 -0.58 -4.68 9.37
C GLY A 307 0.09 -3.97 8.19
N THR A 308 -0.51 -3.97 6.99
CA THR A 308 0.21 -3.54 5.78
C THR A 308 0.24 -2.02 5.62
N GLY A 309 1.40 -1.48 5.26
CA GLY A 309 1.61 -0.05 5.00
C GLY A 309 1.63 0.36 3.53
N ASN A 310 1.65 1.67 3.29
CA ASN A 310 1.98 2.29 1.99
C ASN A 310 1.32 1.65 0.75
N ARG A 311 2.09 1.08 -0.19
CA ARG A 311 1.57 0.43 -1.40
C ARG A 311 0.98 -0.96 -1.20
N PHE A 312 1.16 -1.57 -0.03
CA PHE A 312 0.79 -2.96 0.23
C PHE A 312 -0.70 -3.08 0.58
N HIS A 313 -1.57 -2.86 -0.40
CA HIS A 313 -3.02 -2.83 -0.19
C HIS A 313 -3.78 -3.31 -1.41
N TYR A 314 -5.04 -3.65 -1.20
CA TYR A 314 -5.93 -4.06 -2.27
C TYR A 314 -6.66 -2.84 -2.83
N VAL A 315 -6.87 -2.83 -4.14
CA VAL A 315 -7.60 -1.78 -4.87
C VAL A 315 -8.64 -2.39 -5.80
N THR A 316 -9.68 -1.64 -6.14
CA THR A 316 -10.57 -1.99 -7.27
C THR A 316 -10.15 -1.23 -8.52
N PHE A 317 -10.57 -1.72 -9.69
CA PHE A 317 -10.71 -0.82 -10.85
C PHE A 317 -11.74 0.27 -10.55
N PRO A 318 -11.72 1.39 -11.30
CA PRO A 318 -12.78 2.39 -11.21
C PRO A 318 -14.15 1.76 -11.43
N VAL A 319 -15.13 2.23 -10.67
CA VAL A 319 -16.53 1.83 -10.83
C VAL A 319 -17.40 3.07 -10.85
N LYS A 320 -18.53 2.98 -11.55
CA LYS A 320 -19.50 4.05 -11.65
C LYS A 320 -20.58 3.91 -10.60
N LEU A 321 -20.72 4.93 -9.76
CA LEU A 321 -21.89 5.13 -8.90
C LEU A 321 -22.98 5.86 -9.68
N GLY A 322 -24.16 5.29 -9.74
CA GLY A 322 -25.35 5.92 -10.30
C GLY A 322 -26.32 6.36 -9.20
N MET A 323 -26.67 7.65 -9.17
CA MET A 323 -27.72 8.18 -8.30
C MET A 323 -29.01 8.36 -9.09
N GLY A 324 -29.83 7.32 -9.18
CA GLY A 324 -30.98 7.31 -10.10
C GLY A 324 -30.61 7.20 -11.58
N GLN A 325 -29.34 6.89 -11.88
CA GLN A 325 -28.82 6.54 -13.19
C GLN A 325 -28.23 5.13 -13.14
N PRO A 326 -28.12 4.41 -14.26
CA PRO A 326 -27.38 3.14 -14.30
C PRO A 326 -25.89 3.36 -13.97
N GLY A 327 -25.39 2.55 -13.04
CA GLY A 327 -23.97 2.40 -12.72
C GLY A 327 -23.65 0.98 -12.27
N ASP A 328 -22.38 0.71 -12.02
CA ASP A 328 -21.91 -0.54 -11.41
C ASP A 328 -22.41 -0.67 -9.97
N ILE A 329 -22.51 0.47 -9.28
CA ILE A 329 -23.22 0.61 -8.00
C ILE A 329 -24.41 1.52 -8.25
N ASN A 330 -25.63 1.03 -8.00
CA ASN A 330 -26.84 1.85 -8.09
C ASN A 330 -27.26 2.25 -6.68
N ALA A 331 -27.12 3.54 -6.35
CA ALA A 331 -27.49 4.05 -5.04
C ALA A 331 -29.00 3.94 -4.84
N THR A 332 -29.42 3.36 -3.72
CA THR A 332 -30.85 3.15 -3.41
C THR A 332 -31.38 4.32 -2.58
N ARG A 333 -32.39 5.01 -3.09
CA ARG A 333 -33.09 6.04 -2.32
C ARG A 333 -33.92 5.38 -1.21
N PHE A 334 -33.84 5.91 0.01
CA PHE A 334 -34.66 5.47 1.15
C PHE A 334 -35.33 6.66 1.86
N ALA A 335 -36.17 6.37 2.84
CA ALA A 335 -36.81 7.36 3.70
C ALA A 335 -36.53 7.03 5.18
N GLY A 336 -36.36 8.05 6.01
CA GLY A 336 -35.99 7.91 7.42
C GLY A 336 -34.49 8.08 7.66
N ASP A 337 -34.04 7.66 8.84
CA ASP A 337 -32.69 7.95 9.34
C ASP A 337 -31.65 6.90 8.89
N ASP A 338 -32.06 5.64 8.71
CA ASP A 338 -31.17 4.54 8.33
C ASP A 338 -31.77 3.71 7.17
N PRO A 339 -30.94 3.26 6.21
CA PRO A 339 -31.40 2.39 5.13
C PRO A 339 -31.67 0.97 5.62
N ASN A 340 -32.69 0.32 5.07
CA ASN A 340 -32.83 -1.13 5.20
C ASN A 340 -31.82 -1.82 4.26
N TRP A 341 -30.66 -2.19 4.80
CA TRP A 341 -29.59 -2.80 4.02
C TRP A 341 -29.95 -4.13 3.36
N ASP A 342 -30.96 -4.86 3.84
CA ASP A 342 -31.42 -6.09 3.17
C ASP A 342 -32.15 -5.80 1.85
N ALA A 343 -32.64 -4.57 1.68
CA ALA A 343 -33.31 -4.10 0.46
C ALA A 343 -32.38 -3.33 -0.50
N VAL A 344 -31.16 -2.99 -0.07
CA VAL A 344 -30.18 -2.27 -0.91
C VAL A 344 -29.35 -3.29 -1.68
N PRO A 345 -29.29 -3.26 -3.03
CA PRO A 345 -28.46 -4.21 -3.78
C PRO A 345 -26.97 -4.07 -3.44
N ALA A 346 -26.33 -5.20 -3.17
CA ALA A 346 -24.87 -5.27 -2.99
C ALA A 346 -24.18 -5.49 -4.35
N ALA A 347 -23.30 -4.58 -4.72
CA ALA A 347 -22.37 -4.76 -5.82
C ALA A 347 -21.12 -5.49 -5.34
N GLU A 348 -20.67 -6.49 -6.08
CA GLU A 348 -19.50 -7.29 -5.74
C GLU A 348 -18.36 -6.97 -6.70
N PHE A 349 -17.19 -6.66 -6.13
CA PHE A 349 -16.00 -6.30 -6.89
C PHE A 349 -14.83 -7.17 -6.49
N THR A 350 -14.10 -7.61 -7.49
CA THR A 350 -12.76 -8.17 -7.30
C THR A 350 -11.83 -7.04 -6.90
N ALA A 351 -11.13 -7.24 -5.78
CA ALA A 351 -10.04 -6.38 -5.38
C ALA A 351 -8.73 -7.04 -5.79
N TYR A 352 -7.79 -6.24 -6.25
CA TYR A 352 -6.51 -6.70 -6.79
C TYR A 352 -5.39 -6.07 -5.99
N TYR A 353 -4.29 -6.77 -5.92
CA TYR A 353 -3.06 -6.24 -5.35
C TYR A 353 -2.26 -5.57 -6.48
N PRO A 354 -2.17 -4.23 -6.54
CA PRO A 354 -1.61 -3.52 -7.69
C PRO A 354 -0.08 -3.60 -7.77
N GLY A 355 0.59 -4.16 -6.74
CA GLY A 355 2.03 -4.29 -6.71
C GLY A 355 2.76 -2.95 -6.71
N GLN A 356 3.87 -2.85 -7.44
CA GLN A 356 4.69 -1.64 -7.57
C GLN A 356 4.35 -0.80 -8.81
N ALA A 357 3.17 -0.97 -9.41
CA ALA A 357 2.79 -0.22 -10.60
C ALA A 357 2.60 1.27 -10.29
N SER A 358 3.59 2.08 -10.66
CA SER A 358 3.48 3.54 -10.61
C SER A 358 2.84 4.08 -11.89
N TRP A 359 2.35 5.32 -11.84
CA TRP A 359 1.87 6.06 -12.99
C TRP A 359 2.95 6.11 -14.08
N GLN A 360 4.19 6.47 -13.71
CA GLN A 360 5.34 6.49 -14.60
C GLN A 360 5.62 5.11 -15.23
N TYR A 361 5.42 4.01 -14.51
CA TYR A 361 5.55 2.68 -15.11
C TYR A 361 4.43 2.41 -16.13
N ILE A 362 3.17 2.64 -15.74
CA ILE A 362 1.98 2.37 -16.56
C ILE A 362 1.98 3.19 -17.85
N THR A 363 2.57 4.38 -17.82
CA THR A 363 2.71 5.29 -18.96
C THR A 363 4.07 5.17 -19.66
N SER A 364 4.98 4.27 -19.24
CA SER A 364 6.26 4.03 -19.92
C SER A 364 6.18 2.96 -20.99
N ASP A 365 7.13 2.93 -21.93
CA ASP A 365 7.21 1.89 -22.97
C ASP A 365 7.46 0.48 -22.39
N ARG A 366 7.78 0.37 -21.08
CA ARG A 366 7.89 -0.91 -20.37
C ARG A 366 6.53 -1.55 -20.10
N HIS A 367 5.45 -0.76 -20.13
CA HIS A 367 4.09 -1.27 -20.03
C HIS A 367 3.49 -1.36 -21.44
N LEU A 368 3.18 -2.57 -21.91
CA LEU A 368 2.69 -2.81 -23.28
C LEU A 368 1.40 -2.02 -23.61
N GLY A 369 0.58 -1.71 -22.60
CA GLY A 369 -0.63 -0.90 -22.75
C GLY A 369 -0.39 0.62 -22.78
N ALA A 370 0.84 1.10 -22.58
CA ALA A 370 1.14 2.51 -22.42
C ALA A 370 0.65 3.41 -23.57
N PRO A 371 0.75 3.03 -24.87
CA PRO A 371 0.19 3.86 -25.94
C PRO A 371 -1.32 4.13 -25.77
N ALA A 372 -2.09 3.14 -25.33
CA ALA A 372 -3.52 3.27 -25.10
C ALA A 372 -3.82 4.11 -23.84
N VAL A 373 -2.99 3.96 -22.79
CA VAL A 373 -3.08 4.74 -21.56
C VAL A 373 -2.79 6.22 -21.81
N ARG A 374 -1.68 6.52 -22.50
CA ARG A 374 -1.27 7.89 -22.88
C ARG A 374 -2.34 8.59 -23.73
N ALA A 375 -3.03 7.82 -24.58
CA ALA A 375 -4.16 8.27 -25.39
C ALA A 375 -5.49 8.37 -24.64
N ASP A 376 -5.51 8.02 -23.34
CA ASP A 376 -6.72 7.95 -22.49
C ASP A 376 -7.89 7.17 -23.13
N SER A 377 -7.55 6.05 -23.79
CA SER A 377 -8.48 5.38 -24.72
C SER A 377 -9.04 4.06 -24.21
N VAL A 378 -8.43 3.46 -23.18
CA VAL A 378 -8.75 2.11 -22.70
C VAL A 378 -8.60 2.06 -21.18
N ALA A 379 -9.63 1.60 -20.47
CA ALA A 379 -9.57 1.40 -19.03
C ALA A 379 -8.71 0.18 -18.63
N CYS A 380 -8.11 0.21 -17.43
CA CYS A 380 -7.28 -0.89 -16.91
C CYS A 380 -7.98 -2.25 -16.97
N SER A 381 -9.28 -2.27 -16.67
CA SER A 381 -10.10 -3.49 -16.65
C SER A 381 -10.17 -4.19 -18.01
N THR A 382 -9.99 -3.47 -19.12
CA THR A 382 -9.99 -4.05 -20.47
C THR A 382 -8.88 -5.10 -20.63
N CYS A 383 -7.70 -4.86 -20.07
CA CYS A 383 -6.57 -5.78 -20.15
C CYS A 383 -6.44 -6.66 -18.90
N HIS A 384 -6.72 -6.10 -17.72
CA HIS A 384 -6.36 -6.71 -16.43
C HIS A 384 -7.52 -7.36 -15.67
N ALA A 385 -8.77 -7.29 -16.16
CA ALA A 385 -9.86 -8.05 -15.56
C ALA A 385 -9.63 -9.56 -15.73
N ALA A 386 -10.17 -10.34 -14.79
CA ALA A 386 -10.12 -11.80 -14.81
C ALA A 386 -10.60 -12.36 -16.17
N GLY A 387 -9.81 -13.22 -16.79
CA GLY A 387 -10.12 -13.85 -18.09
C GLY A 387 -9.45 -13.22 -19.32
N ASN A 388 -8.83 -12.04 -19.20
CA ASN A 388 -8.24 -11.32 -20.34
C ASN A 388 -6.73 -11.61 -20.58
N GLY A 389 -6.18 -12.67 -19.96
CA GLY A 389 -4.82 -13.16 -20.21
C GLY A 389 -3.67 -12.31 -19.62
N HIS A 390 -3.94 -11.09 -19.15
CA HIS A 390 -2.98 -10.18 -18.49
C HIS A 390 -3.44 -9.80 -17.09
N GLY A 391 -4.19 -10.69 -16.41
CA GLY A 391 -4.75 -10.41 -15.10
C GLY A 391 -3.66 -9.97 -14.12
N LEU A 392 -3.87 -8.84 -13.44
CA LEU A 392 -3.15 -8.57 -12.19
C LEU A 392 -3.40 -9.75 -11.27
N ARG A 393 -2.37 -10.24 -10.57
CA ARG A 393 -2.50 -11.43 -9.71
C ARG A 393 -3.77 -11.30 -8.88
N LEU A 394 -4.73 -12.17 -9.19
CA LEU A 394 -5.80 -12.55 -8.30
C LEU A 394 -5.12 -13.35 -7.21
N ASP A 395 -4.45 -12.67 -6.29
CA ASP A 395 -4.18 -13.30 -5.02
C ASP A 395 -5.57 -13.48 -4.40
N THR A 396 -6.14 -14.65 -4.65
CA THR A 396 -7.22 -15.18 -3.85
C THR A 396 -6.74 -15.03 -2.41
N VAL A 397 -7.60 -14.50 -1.56
CA VAL A 397 -7.31 -14.23 -0.15
C VAL A 397 -7.07 -15.56 0.56
N HIS A 398 -5.90 -16.15 0.33
CA HIS A 398 -5.42 -17.38 0.91
C HIS A 398 -4.12 -17.05 1.62
N HIS A 399 -4.30 -16.95 2.93
CA HIS A 399 -3.29 -16.79 3.96
C HIS A 399 -2.40 -18.02 4.03
N GLU A 400 -1.26 -18.03 3.33
CA GLU A 400 -0.10 -18.82 3.74
C GLU A 400 1.19 -18.03 3.41
N HIS A 401 2.17 -18.14 4.30
CA HIS A 401 3.38 -17.33 4.34
C HIS A 401 4.06 -17.11 2.97
N HIS A 402 4.04 -15.89 2.47
CA HIS A 402 4.76 -15.50 1.27
C HIS A 402 5.69 -14.31 1.54
N CYS A 403 6.74 -14.55 2.32
CA CYS A 403 7.91 -13.67 2.40
C CYS A 403 8.87 -13.84 1.19
N GLY A 404 8.55 -14.69 0.20
CA GLY A 404 9.53 -15.15 -0.80
C GLY A 404 9.46 -14.56 -2.21
N TYR A 405 8.43 -13.78 -2.57
CA TYR A 405 8.25 -13.36 -3.97
C TYR A 405 7.89 -11.86 -4.08
N ALA A 406 8.87 -11.01 -3.75
CA ALA A 406 8.95 -9.72 -4.42
C ALA A 406 9.32 -10.02 -5.89
N GLY A 407 8.46 -9.61 -6.83
CA GLY A 407 8.63 -9.91 -8.25
C GLY A 407 10.02 -9.52 -8.77
N ARG A 408 10.74 -10.50 -9.31
CA ARG A 408 11.88 -10.23 -10.20
C ARG A 408 11.32 -9.66 -11.50
N PHE A 409 11.62 -8.40 -11.77
CA PHE A 409 11.64 -7.85 -13.11
C PHE A 409 13.11 -7.73 -13.51
N ASP A 410 13.47 -8.40 -14.60
CA ASP A 410 14.80 -8.38 -15.20
C ASP A 410 15.07 -7.04 -15.92
N GLY A 411 16.23 -6.43 -15.71
CA GLY A 411 16.79 -5.35 -16.55
C GLY A 411 17.43 -4.16 -15.82
N PRO A 412 18.46 -3.50 -16.40
CA PRO A 412 19.74 -3.25 -15.71
C PRO A 412 19.92 -1.84 -15.12
N GLY A 413 20.74 -1.77 -14.06
CA GLY A 413 21.59 -0.62 -13.70
C GLY A 413 20.93 0.57 -12.97
N ASP A 414 21.06 0.61 -11.64
CA ASP A 414 22.01 1.53 -10.99
C ASP A 414 22.06 1.27 -9.47
N GLN A 415 23.26 1.04 -8.96
CA GLN A 415 23.53 0.75 -7.55
C GLN A 415 23.75 2.07 -6.79
N SER A 416 23.02 2.27 -5.69
CA SER A 416 23.42 3.21 -4.63
C SER A 416 23.53 2.45 -3.30
N PRO A 417 24.67 2.54 -2.59
CA PRO A 417 24.97 1.71 -1.42
C PRO A 417 24.41 2.31 -0.12
N GLY A 418 23.83 1.46 0.73
CA GLY A 418 23.82 1.65 2.19
C GLY A 418 22.46 1.74 2.86
N LEU A 419 22.12 0.70 3.64
CA LEU A 419 21.87 0.73 5.10
C LEU A 419 21.11 -0.54 5.50
N MET A 420 21.84 -1.63 5.77
CA MET A 420 21.32 -2.75 6.53
C MET A 420 21.51 -2.41 8.02
N ALA A 421 20.42 -2.27 8.76
CA ALA A 421 20.45 -2.16 10.21
C ALA A 421 20.97 -3.48 10.82
N LYS A 422 21.91 -3.38 11.76
CA LYS A 422 22.40 -4.53 12.53
C LYS A 422 21.28 -5.07 13.43
N GLY A 423 20.87 -6.33 13.24
CA GLY A 423 20.05 -7.05 14.22
C GLY A 423 18.96 -7.99 13.70
N SER A 424 18.67 -8.07 12.39
CA SER A 424 17.70 -9.08 11.91
C SER A 424 18.38 -10.45 11.77
N SER A 425 18.04 -11.37 12.66
CA SER A 425 18.39 -12.79 12.51
C SER A 425 17.45 -13.46 11.52
N CYS A 426 17.75 -13.31 10.23
CA CYS A 426 17.35 -14.25 9.19
C CYS A 426 18.65 -14.76 8.57
N ALA A 427 19.24 -15.76 9.23
CA ALA A 427 20.36 -16.49 8.68
C ALA A 427 19.80 -17.53 7.70
N ASP A 428 20.14 -17.36 6.41
CA ASP A 428 20.33 -18.45 5.46
C ASP A 428 21.43 -18.01 4.48
N ASP A 429 22.66 -18.47 4.73
CA ASP A 429 23.79 -18.53 3.80
C ASP A 429 23.53 -19.72 2.83
N HIS A 430 23.63 -19.68 1.49
CA HIS A 430 24.78 -19.38 0.63
C HIS A 430 24.38 -19.30 -0.87
N PRO A 431 25.21 -18.66 -1.72
CA PRO A 431 24.95 -18.26 -3.12
C PRO A 431 25.20 -19.36 -4.17
N ILE A 432 24.53 -19.26 -5.33
CA ILE A 432 24.71 -20.14 -6.50
C ILE A 432 25.24 -19.30 -7.68
N ASN A 433 26.33 -19.75 -8.32
CA ASN A 433 26.90 -19.15 -9.53
C ASN A 433 26.51 -19.97 -10.77
N ALA A 434 26.05 -19.32 -11.85
CA ALA A 434 25.65 -19.98 -13.09
C ALA A 434 26.74 -19.96 -14.18
N VAL A 435 26.69 -20.97 -15.05
CA VAL A 435 27.51 -21.16 -16.25
C VAL A 435 26.63 -20.95 -17.49
N VAL A 436 27.11 -20.18 -18.47
CA VAL A 436 26.41 -19.88 -19.74
C VAL A 436 26.69 -20.99 -20.76
N LEU A 437 25.66 -21.47 -21.48
CA LEU A 437 25.78 -22.36 -22.65
C LEU A 437 25.18 -21.67 -23.89
N GLU A 438 25.96 -21.53 -24.96
CA GLU A 438 25.50 -20.96 -26.25
C GLU A 438 24.78 -22.01 -27.12
N THR A 439 23.77 -21.56 -27.87
CA THR A 439 23.00 -22.37 -28.83
C THR A 439 23.79 -22.66 -30.12
N ALA A 440 23.78 -23.92 -30.55
CA ALA A 440 24.47 -24.38 -31.74
C ALA A 440 23.88 -23.82 -33.04
N GLY A 441 24.66 -22.99 -33.74
CA GLY A 441 24.33 -22.54 -35.09
C GLY A 441 25.55 -22.04 -35.86
N HIS A 442 26.13 -22.93 -36.68
CA HIS A 442 27.08 -22.64 -37.78
C HIS A 442 28.48 -22.12 -37.42
N LEU A 443 29.38 -22.99 -36.97
CA LEU A 443 30.83 -22.77 -37.14
C LEU A 443 31.54 -24.06 -37.60
N ARG A 444 32.29 -23.97 -38.70
CA ARG A 444 33.07 -25.06 -39.31
C ARG A 444 34.41 -25.26 -38.57
N PRO A 445 35.01 -26.46 -38.61
CA PRO A 445 36.16 -26.80 -37.77
C PRO A 445 37.47 -26.28 -38.36
N ALA A 446 38.11 -25.31 -37.72
CA ALA A 446 39.51 -24.95 -37.95
C ALA A 446 40.09 -24.02 -36.86
N HIS A 447 41.04 -24.55 -36.09
CA HIS A 447 42.13 -23.86 -35.37
C HIS A 447 41.80 -22.87 -34.23
N PHE A 448 41.81 -23.39 -33.00
CA PHE A 448 42.11 -22.62 -31.78
C PHE A 448 43.52 -22.96 -31.29
N ASP A 449 44.54 -22.30 -31.83
CA ASP A 449 45.81 -22.09 -31.13
C ASP A 449 45.91 -20.58 -30.93
N GLN A 450 45.90 -20.14 -29.66
CA GLN A 450 46.37 -18.87 -29.06
C GLN A 450 45.43 -18.48 -27.89
N PRO A 451 45.93 -18.39 -26.63
CA PRO A 451 45.12 -17.96 -25.50
C PRO A 451 44.92 -16.44 -25.53
N ARG A 452 43.67 -15.97 -25.51
CA ARG A 452 43.35 -14.57 -25.23
C ARG A 452 42.93 -14.43 -23.76
N TRP A 453 43.66 -13.58 -23.05
CA TRP A 453 43.25 -13.08 -21.74
C TRP A 453 42.06 -12.12 -21.90
N ILE A 454 40.98 -12.35 -21.15
CA ILE A 454 39.92 -11.37 -20.92
C ILE A 454 39.80 -11.22 -19.40
N GLY A 455 39.98 -9.97 -18.93
CA GLY A 455 39.84 -9.59 -17.53
C GLY A 455 38.39 -9.32 -17.13
N ASP A 456 38.17 -9.38 -15.81
CA ASP A 456 36.98 -8.99 -15.02
C ASP A 456 35.62 -9.04 -15.71
N ILE A 457 34.84 -10.08 -15.37
CA ILE A 457 33.39 -10.10 -15.59
C ILE A 457 32.71 -10.25 -14.21
N THR A 458 32.04 -9.18 -13.81
CA THR A 458 31.05 -9.13 -12.73
C THR A 458 29.84 -10.02 -13.06
N HIS A 459 29.34 -10.73 -12.04
CA HIS A 459 28.32 -11.77 -12.10
C HIS A 459 26.94 -11.28 -12.59
N GLU A 460 26.39 -11.96 -13.60
CA GLU A 460 24.93 -12.11 -13.81
C GLU A 460 24.65 -13.60 -14.12
N ALA A 461 23.67 -14.17 -13.42
CA ALA A 461 23.17 -15.52 -13.64
C ALA A 461 21.68 -15.43 -14.00
N GLU A 462 21.38 -15.54 -15.29
CA GLU A 462 20.01 -15.76 -15.78
C GLU A 462 19.70 -17.26 -15.76
N GLY A 463 18.70 -17.67 -14.98
CA GLY A 463 18.23 -19.05 -14.95
C GLY A 463 17.11 -19.27 -15.97
N TRP A 464 17.40 -19.96 -17.07
CA TRP A 464 16.41 -20.36 -18.06
C TRP A 464 15.87 -21.76 -17.74
N CYS A 465 14.57 -21.90 -17.49
CA CYS A 465 13.87 -23.20 -17.53
C CYS A 465 13.52 -23.51 -19.00
N LEU A 466 14.26 -24.42 -19.62
CA LEU A 466 13.91 -24.95 -20.93
C LEU A 466 13.17 -26.28 -20.75
N GLY A 467 11.90 -26.31 -21.11
CA GLY A 467 11.15 -27.56 -21.29
C GLY A 467 11.59 -28.22 -22.59
N PHE A 468 11.99 -29.49 -22.55
CA PHE A 468 12.44 -30.22 -23.73
C PHE A 468 11.43 -31.31 -24.11
N ALA A 469 11.10 -31.36 -25.39
CA ALA A 469 10.53 -32.52 -26.06
C ALA A 469 11.67 -33.26 -26.77
N ASP A 470 11.65 -34.59 -26.63
CA ASP A 470 12.47 -35.62 -27.27
C ASP A 470 13.81 -36.03 -26.61
N ASP A 471 13.92 -37.35 -26.47
CA ASP A 471 14.88 -38.12 -25.69
C ASP A 471 16.30 -38.13 -26.29
N SER A 472 17.21 -37.30 -25.75
CA SER A 472 18.57 -37.68 -25.33
C SER A 472 19.45 -36.44 -25.07
N LEU A 473 20.17 -36.46 -23.94
CA LEU A 473 21.19 -35.48 -23.59
C LEU A 473 22.57 -36.15 -23.71
N SER A 474 23.51 -35.53 -24.42
CA SER A 474 24.94 -35.89 -24.34
C SER A 474 25.72 -34.71 -23.76
N LEU A 475 26.48 -34.97 -22.69
CA LEU A 475 27.29 -33.98 -21.99
C LEU A 475 28.76 -34.43 -22.03
N GLN A 476 29.66 -33.54 -22.42
CA GLN A 476 31.10 -33.77 -22.38
C GLN A 476 31.74 -32.80 -21.38
N VAL A 477 32.20 -33.32 -20.23
CA VAL A 477 32.83 -32.52 -19.17
C VAL A 477 34.35 -32.52 -19.37
N GLN A 478 34.95 -31.37 -19.66
CA GLN A 478 36.40 -31.19 -19.56
C GLN A 478 36.76 -30.72 -18.16
N GLN A 479 37.53 -31.50 -17.42
CA GLN A 479 37.96 -31.18 -16.05
C GLN A 479 38.89 -29.96 -16.02
N PRO A 480 38.71 -29.00 -15.10
CA PRO A 480 39.75 -28.04 -14.77
C PRO A 480 40.55 -28.44 -13.52
N VAL A 481 41.76 -27.89 -13.53
CA VAL A 481 42.88 -28.03 -12.61
C VAL A 481 42.51 -27.61 -11.18
N HIS A 482 42.07 -28.54 -10.35
CA HIS A 482 42.31 -28.68 -8.90
C HIS A 482 41.28 -29.67 -8.33
N GLY A 483 41.69 -30.93 -8.16
CA GLY A 483 40.80 -32.08 -8.01
C GLY A 483 40.13 -32.27 -6.65
N GLN A 484 39.13 -31.45 -6.30
CA GLN A 484 38.25 -31.75 -5.15
C GLN A 484 36.75 -31.59 -5.37
N ASP A 485 36.29 -31.17 -6.54
CA ASP A 485 34.84 -31.02 -6.80
C ASP A 485 34.27 -32.19 -7.62
N GLY A 486 33.24 -32.84 -7.08
CA GLY A 486 32.47 -33.89 -7.77
C GLY A 486 31.20 -33.33 -8.41
N VAL A 487 30.83 -33.86 -9.59
CA VAL A 487 29.57 -33.53 -10.27
C VAL A 487 28.48 -34.52 -9.82
N ASN A 488 27.39 -34.00 -9.26
CA ASN A 488 26.21 -34.79 -8.89
C ASN A 488 25.07 -34.48 -9.85
N VAL A 489 24.42 -35.53 -10.36
CA VAL A 489 23.29 -35.43 -11.30
C VAL A 489 22.08 -36.11 -10.69
N PHE A 490 20.98 -35.37 -10.54
CA PHE A 490 19.70 -35.88 -10.06
C PHE A 490 18.66 -35.80 -11.18
N GLY A 491 18.09 -36.94 -11.55
CA GLY A 491 17.03 -37.02 -12.56
C GLY A 491 15.65 -37.06 -11.91
N TYR A 492 14.74 -36.22 -12.41
CA TYR A 492 13.31 -36.26 -12.16
C TYR A 492 12.56 -36.60 -13.47
N PRO A 493 11.28 -37.02 -13.40
CA PRO A 493 10.52 -37.41 -14.58
C PRO A 493 10.47 -36.34 -15.69
N ASP A 494 10.52 -35.05 -15.32
CA ASP A 494 10.36 -33.94 -16.25
C ASP A 494 11.57 -32.96 -16.27
N CYS A 495 12.65 -33.24 -15.52
CA CYS A 495 13.88 -32.42 -15.55
C CYS A 495 15.12 -33.15 -15.01
N VAL A 496 16.30 -32.64 -15.36
CA VAL A 496 17.57 -33.06 -14.76
C VAL A 496 18.21 -31.86 -14.07
N VAL A 497 18.59 -32.03 -12.81
CA VAL A 497 19.31 -31.03 -12.03
C VAL A 497 20.75 -31.48 -11.87
N MET A 498 21.69 -30.63 -12.26
CA MET A 498 23.13 -30.87 -12.07
C MET A 498 23.71 -29.86 -11.10
N GLY A 499 24.48 -30.35 -10.13
CA GLY A 499 25.21 -29.53 -9.19
C GLY A 499 26.65 -29.98 -9.08
N VAL A 500 27.55 -29.02 -8.86
CA VAL A 500 28.96 -29.30 -8.55
C VAL A 500 29.19 -28.84 -7.10
N GLY A 501 29.60 -29.77 -6.24
CA GLY A 501 29.77 -29.46 -4.81
C GLY A 501 30.27 -30.63 -3.98
N TYR A 502 30.72 -30.32 -2.77
CA TYR A 502 31.28 -31.29 -1.83
C TYR A 502 30.23 -32.33 -1.39
N PRO A 503 30.55 -33.63 -1.40
CA PRO A 503 29.61 -34.64 -0.93
C PRO A 503 29.53 -34.61 0.60
N GLN A 504 28.35 -34.30 1.16
CA GLN A 504 28.01 -34.71 2.52
C GLN A 504 26.99 -35.84 2.49
N LEU A 505 27.39 -36.97 3.08
CA LEU A 505 26.57 -38.16 3.30
C LEU A 505 25.40 -37.82 4.23
N VAL A 506 24.18 -37.82 3.70
CA VAL A 506 22.97 -37.88 4.54
C VAL A 506 22.78 -39.33 4.96
N GLN A 507 23.10 -39.66 6.21
CA GLN A 507 22.65 -40.91 6.84
C GLN A 507 21.15 -40.81 7.11
N GLY A 508 20.34 -41.46 6.26
CA GLY A 508 18.91 -41.63 6.49
C GLY A 508 18.64 -42.65 7.60
N GLY A 509 17.88 -42.22 8.61
CA GLY A 509 17.17 -43.09 9.55
C GLY A 509 15.68 -43.12 9.19
N VAL A 510 15.14 -44.33 9.16
CA VAL A 510 13.81 -44.79 8.68
C VAL A 510 12.63 -44.05 9.28
#